data_AF-A0A5D8YSI4-F1
#
_entry.id   AF-A0A5D8YSI4-F1
#
_cell.length_a   1.000
_cell.length_b   1.000
_cell.length_c   1.000
_cell.angle_alpha   90.00
_cell.angle_beta   90.00
_cell.angle_gamma   90.00
#
_symmetry.space_group_name_H-M   'P 1'
#
loop_
_entity.id
_entity.type
_entity.pdbx_description
1 polymer ?
#
loop_
_entity_poly.entity_id
_entity_poly.type
_entity_poly.pdbx_seq_one_letter_code
_entity_poly.pdbx_strand_id
1 'polypeptide(L)'
;MIHSVLVVFTLIGGGVGYLLNDFIGFLVGAFAGAIIGGILGVAASSSAKSKPPEVRVAPDNSAAAVPTQSRSAARLLELDELKAKGLISEAEWSEKRNALLRDL
;
A
#
# COMPACT_ATOMS: atom_id res chain seq x y z
N MET A 1 16.17 -4.24 -8.69
CA MET A 1 17.07 -3.35 -7.93
C MET A 1 17.29 -3.84 -6.50
N ILE A 2 16.24 -4.07 -5.69
CA ILE A 2 16.35 -4.55 -4.30
C ILE A 2 17.18 -5.85 -4.18
N HIS A 3 16.88 -6.84 -5.03
CA HIS A 3 17.58 -8.14 -5.02
C HIS A 3 19.08 -7.99 -5.27
N SER A 4 19.50 -7.11 -6.19
CA SER A 4 20.91 -6.87 -6.49
C SER A 4 21.64 -6.20 -5.32
N VAL A 5 20.99 -5.26 -4.65
CA VAL A 5 21.55 -4.59 -3.46
C VAL A 5 21.70 -5.59 -2.31
N LEU A 6 20.67 -6.39 -2.04
CA LEU A 6 20.70 -7.43 -1.01
C LEU A 6 21.88 -8.39 -1.23
N VAL A 7 22.02 -8.94 -2.44
CA VAL A 7 23.08 -9.91 -2.77
C VAL A 7 24.47 -9.29 -2.57
N VAL A 8 24.68 -8.03 -2.99
CA VAL A 8 25.98 -7.36 -2.81
C VAL A 8 26.33 -7.19 -1.34
N PHE A 9 25.39 -6.71 -0.52
CA PHE A 9 25.66 -6.51 0.90
C PHE A 9 25.84 -7.84 1.65
N THR A 10 25.12 -8.90 1.28
CA THR A 10 25.31 -10.24 1.83
C THR A 10 26.67 -10.82 1.46
N LEU A 11 27.13 -10.63 0.22
CA LEU A 11 28.45 -11.11 -0.22
C LEU A 11 29.61 -10.33 0.43
N ILE A 12 29.50 -9.01 0.54
CA ILE A 12 30.51 -8.18 1.22
C ILE A 12 30.54 -8.50 2.71
N GLY A 13 29.38 -8.51 3.36
CA GLY A 13 29.26 -8.82 4.78
C GLY A 13 29.78 -10.22 5.08
N GLY A 14 29.38 -11.23 4.29
CA GLY A 14 29.87 -12.60 4.41
C GLY A 14 31.37 -12.72 4.15
N GLY A 15 31.90 -12.06 3.11
CA GLY A 15 33.32 -12.08 2.79
C GLY A 15 34.19 -11.45 3.87
N VAL A 16 33.82 -10.25 4.35
CA VAL A 16 34.51 -9.58 5.47
C VAL A 16 34.40 -10.39 6.74
N GLY A 17 33.21 -10.93 7.03
CA GLY A 17 33.00 -11.81 8.16
C GLY A 17 33.90 -13.06 8.10
N TYR A 18 34.01 -13.68 6.92
CA TYR A 18 34.88 -14.84 6.71
C TYR A 18 36.35 -14.54 6.99
N LEU A 19 36.84 -13.38 6.54
CA LEU A 19 38.22 -12.95 6.79
C LEU A 19 38.52 -12.71 8.28
N LEU A 20 37.50 -12.41 9.10
CA LEU A 20 37.66 -12.08 10.52
C LEU A 20 37.45 -13.27 11.45
N ASN A 21 36.57 -14.21 11.11
CA ASN A 21 36.20 -15.33 11.99
C ASN A 21 35.73 -16.57 11.21
N ASP A 22 36.34 -16.83 10.05
CA ASP A 22 36.08 -17.96 9.17
C ASP A 22 34.57 -18.19 8.94
N PHE A 23 34.11 -19.43 9.05
CA PHE A 23 32.73 -19.78 8.73
C PHE A 23 31.69 -19.10 9.63
N ILE A 24 31.98 -18.91 10.93
CA ILE A 24 31.06 -18.22 11.83
C ILE A 24 30.95 -16.75 11.47
N GLY A 25 32.09 -16.13 11.17
CA GLY A 25 32.13 -14.75 10.69
C GLY A 25 31.35 -14.58 9.39
N PHE A 26 31.45 -15.52 8.44
CA PHE A 26 30.66 -15.51 7.22
C PHE A 26 29.16 -15.49 7.50
N LEU A 27 28.65 -16.36 8.38
CA LEU A 27 27.22 -16.42 8.70
C LEU A 27 26.70 -15.13 9.34
N VAL A 28 27.44 -14.61 10.33
CA VAL A 28 27.07 -13.36 11.02
C VAL A 28 27.15 -12.17 10.06
N GLY A 29 28.21 -12.09 9.27
CA GLY A 29 28.43 -11.03 8.29
C GLY A 29 27.41 -11.05 7.15
N ALA A 30 27.07 -12.24 6.63
CA ALA A 30 26.04 -12.40 5.61
C ALA A 30 24.66 -12.00 6.13
N PHE A 31 24.33 -12.36 7.37
CA PHE A 31 23.06 -12.00 8.00
C PHE A 31 22.97 -10.49 8.27
N ALA A 32 24.02 -9.88 8.81
CA ALA A 32 24.09 -8.43 9.00
C ALA A 32 24.01 -7.67 7.66
N GLY A 33 24.72 -8.16 6.64
CA GLY A 33 24.67 -7.62 5.28
C GLY A 33 23.28 -7.70 4.65
N ALA A 34 22.57 -8.83 4.82
CA ALA A 34 21.21 -9.00 4.33
C ALA A 34 20.23 -8.01 4.98
N ILE A 35 20.35 -7.77 6.30
CA ILE A 35 19.52 -6.80 7.01
C ILE A 35 19.75 -5.39 6.47
N ILE A 36 21.01 -4.96 6.37
CA ILE A 36 21.37 -3.62 5.89
C ILE A 36 20.93 -3.43 4.43
N GLY A 37 21.22 -4.41 3.56
CA GLY A 37 20.84 -4.39 2.15
C GLY A 37 19.32 -4.39 1.95
N GLY A 38 18.56 -5.07 2.82
CA GLY A 38 17.10 -5.08 2.81
C GLY A 38 16.52 -3.70 3.14
N ILE A 39 17.03 -3.05 4.20
CA ILE A 39 16.58 -1.71 4.62
C ILE A 39 16.86 -0.68 3.53
N LEU A 40 18.09 -0.65 3.00
CA LEU A 40 18.49 0.26 1.93
C LEU A 40 17.70 0.00 0.64
N GLY A 41 17.44 -1.27 0.33
CA GLY A 41 16.63 -1.68 -0.81
C GLY A 41 15.21 -1.14 -0.73
N VAL A 42 14.55 -1.26 0.41
CA VAL A 42 13.19 -0.73 0.63
C VAL A 42 13.18 0.80 0.55
N ALA A 43 14.13 1.47 1.20
CA ALA A 43 14.24 2.92 1.17
C ALA A 43 14.44 3.47 -0.25
N ALA A 44 15.35 2.86 -1.03
CA ALA A 44 15.60 3.25 -2.42
C ALA A 44 14.40 2.98 -3.34
N SER A 45 13.59 1.96 -3.02
CA SER A 45 12.38 1.62 -3.79
C SER A 45 11.24 2.60 -3.55
N SER A 46 11.15 3.17 -2.35
CA SER A 46 10.19 4.21 -2.03
C SER A 46 10.48 5.51 -2.79
N SER A 47 11.75 5.83 -3.02
CA SER A 47 12.15 7.03 -3.78
C SER A 47 11.96 6.90 -5.30
N ALA A 48 11.79 5.69 -5.83
CA ALA A 48 11.66 5.44 -7.27
C ALA A 48 10.23 5.65 -7.81
N LYS A 49 9.26 5.96 -6.96
CA LYS A 49 7.83 6.03 -7.31
C LYS A 49 7.25 7.43 -7.15
N SER A 50 7.80 8.40 -7.87
CA SER A 50 7.27 9.78 -7.88
C SER A 50 7.32 10.46 -9.24
N LYS A 51 7.11 9.71 -10.33
CA LYS A 51 6.53 10.32 -11.54
C LYS A 51 5.03 10.04 -11.51
N PRO A 52 4.20 11.06 -11.20
CA PRO A 52 2.75 10.94 -11.37
C PRO A 52 2.49 10.48 -12.81
N PRO A 53 1.56 9.52 -13.04
CA PRO A 53 1.15 9.21 -14.40
C PRO A 53 0.66 10.51 -15.05
N GLU A 54 1.20 10.84 -16.22
CA GLU A 54 0.73 11.95 -17.02
C GLU A 54 -0.69 11.60 -17.50
N VAL A 55 -1.70 12.01 -16.72
CA VAL A 55 -3.10 11.83 -17.06
C VAL A 55 -3.41 12.79 -18.20
N ARG A 56 -3.31 12.29 -19.44
CA ARG A 56 -3.89 12.97 -20.59
C ARG A 56 -5.40 12.81 -20.51
N VAL A 57 -6.05 13.81 -19.93
CA VAL A 57 -7.51 13.96 -20.04
C VAL A 57 -7.79 14.28 -21.50
N ALA A 58 -8.29 13.29 -22.25
CA ALA A 58 -8.96 13.57 -23.51
C ALA A 58 -10.14 14.51 -23.20
N PRO A 59 -10.38 15.58 -23.97
CA PRO A 59 -11.59 16.37 -23.76
C PRO A 59 -12.81 15.44 -23.90
N ASP A 60 -13.57 15.36 -22.80
CA ASP A 60 -14.74 14.51 -22.65
C ASP A 60 -15.78 14.81 -23.74
N ASN A 61 -16.00 13.85 -24.64
CA ASN A 61 -17.27 13.74 -25.39
C ASN A 61 -18.18 12.68 -24.74
N SER A 62 -18.33 12.72 -23.42
CA SER A 62 -19.25 11.85 -22.70
C SER A 62 -19.95 12.59 -21.58
N ALA A 63 -20.66 13.64 -21.99
CA ALA A 63 -21.89 14.04 -21.33
C ALA A 63 -22.94 12.92 -21.51
N ALA A 64 -22.86 11.89 -20.67
CA ALA A 64 -23.96 10.97 -20.41
C ALA A 64 -24.09 10.84 -18.89
N ALA A 65 -24.92 11.72 -18.32
CA ALA A 65 -25.25 11.77 -16.91
C ALA A 65 -25.81 10.41 -16.44
N VAL A 66 -25.04 9.66 -15.65
CA VAL A 66 -25.59 8.60 -14.81
C VAL A 66 -26.23 9.30 -13.61
N PRO A 67 -27.55 9.16 -13.36
CA PRO A 67 -28.22 9.92 -12.33
C PRO A 67 -27.67 9.53 -10.95
N THR A 68 -27.08 10.51 -10.25
CA THR A 68 -26.48 10.41 -8.91
C THR A 68 -27.39 9.68 -7.90
N GLN A 69 -28.71 9.78 -8.08
CA GLN A 69 -29.73 9.08 -7.28
C GLN A 69 -29.56 7.55 -7.24
N SER A 70 -29.09 6.92 -8.32
CA SER A 70 -28.87 5.46 -8.31
C SER A 70 -27.70 5.04 -7.41
N ARG A 71 -26.70 5.92 -7.21
CA ARG A 71 -25.53 5.62 -6.37
C ARG A 71 -25.80 5.85 -4.90
N SER A 72 -26.54 6.92 -4.55
CA SER A 72 -26.93 7.17 -3.16
C SER A 72 -27.91 6.11 -2.65
N ALA A 73 -28.85 5.65 -3.48
CA ALA A 73 -29.75 4.53 -3.13
C ALA A 73 -28.99 3.21 -2.86
N ALA A 74 -27.98 2.89 -3.68
CA ALA A 74 -27.15 1.70 -3.48
C ALA A 74 -26.34 1.77 -2.16
N ARG A 75 -25.82 2.96 -1.80
CA ARG A 75 -25.09 3.16 -0.54
C ARG A 75 -25.98 3.03 0.70
N LEU A 76 -27.26 3.39 0.60
CA LEU A 76 -28.22 3.21 1.70
C LEU A 76 -28.48 1.73 1.99
N LEU A 77 -28.62 0.91 0.94
CA LEU A 77 -28.76 -0.54 1.09
C LEU A 77 -27.54 -1.19 1.74
N GLU A 78 -26.33 -0.75 1.37
CA GLU A 78 -25.09 -1.23 1.96
C GLU A 78 -25.01 -0.89 3.46
N LEU A 79 -25.43 0.31 3.87
CA LEU A 79 -25.50 0.69 5.29
C LEU A 79 -26.49 -0.16 6.07
N ASP A 80 -27.67 -0.44 5.50
CA ASP A 80 -28.69 -1.29 6.14
C ASP A 80 -28.18 -2.73 6.31
N GLU A 81 -27.43 -3.25 5.35
CA GLU A 81 -26.79 -4.56 5.45
C GLU A 81 -25.69 -4.60 6.53
N LEU A 82 -24.86 -3.56 6.63
CA LEU A 82 -23.83 -3.45 7.66
C LEU A 82 -24.44 -3.40 9.07
N LYS A 83 -25.56 -2.69 9.22
CA LYS A 83 -26.32 -2.67 10.47
C LYS A 83 -26.94 -4.03 10.79
N ALA A 84 -27.55 -4.70 9.80
CA ALA A 84 -28.14 -6.02 9.97
C ALA A 84 -27.09 -7.08 10.37
N LYS A 85 -25.86 -6.93 9.90
CA LYS A 85 -24.70 -7.75 10.29
C LYS A 85 -24.10 -7.38 11.66
N GLY A 86 -24.60 -6.33 12.31
CA GLY A 86 -24.08 -5.84 13.59
C GLY A 86 -22.67 -5.26 13.50
N LEU A 87 -22.21 -4.91 12.30
CA LEU A 87 -20.85 -4.39 12.03
C LEU A 87 -20.72 -2.90 12.36
N ILE A 88 -21.84 -2.20 12.45
CA ILE A 88 -21.92 -0.78 12.83
C ILE A 88 -22.96 -0.59 13.91
N SER A 89 -22.72 0.38 14.79
CA SER A 89 -23.67 0.72 15.83
C SER A 89 -24.87 1.50 15.27
N GLU A 90 -26.00 1.47 15.99
CA GLU A 90 -27.21 2.23 15.61
C GLU A 90 -26.91 3.73 15.43
N ALA A 91 -26.06 4.28 16.30
CA ALA A 91 -25.65 5.68 16.25
C ALA A 91 -24.91 6.00 14.94
N GLU A 92 -23.91 5.19 14.58
CA GLU A 92 -23.11 5.37 13.37
C GLU A 92 -23.91 5.14 12.09
N TRP A 93 -24.83 4.17 12.09
CA TRP A 93 -25.73 3.94 10.96
C TRP A 93 -26.63 5.15 10.72
N SER A 94 -27.23 5.70 11.79
CA SER A 94 -28.15 6.83 11.69
C SER A 94 -27.46 8.10 11.18
N GLU A 95 -26.22 8.34 11.59
CA GLU A 95 -25.43 9.49 11.16
C GLU A 95 -25.06 9.39 9.69
N LYS A 96 -24.56 8.22 9.25
CA LYS A 96 -24.21 7.98 7.84
C LYS A 96 -25.42 8.02 6.92
N ARG A 97 -26.55 7.46 7.37
CA ARG A 97 -27.82 7.51 6.62
C ARG A 97 -28.34 8.93 6.46
N ASN A 98 -28.30 9.73 7.52
CA ASN A 98 -28.69 11.14 7.46
C ASN A 98 -27.76 11.98 6.58
N ALA A 99 -26.45 11.71 6.59
CA ALA A 99 -25.51 12.38 5.71
C ALA A 99 -25.81 12.09 4.23
N LEU A 100 -26.14 10.83 3.89
CA LEU A 100 -26.53 10.45 2.53
C LEU A 100 -27.88 11.03 2.11
N LEU A 101 -28.84 11.13 3.02
CA LEU A 101 -30.15 11.76 2.73
C LEU A 101 -30.05 13.28 2.54
N ARG A 102 -29.04 13.95 3.12
CA ARG A 102 -28.78 15.38 2.88
C ARG A 102 -28.09 15.66 1.54
N ASP A 103 -27.38 14.68 1.00
CA ASP A 103 -26.64 14.75 -0.27
C ASP A 103 -27.51 14.39 -1.49
N LEU A 104 -28.76 13.98 -1.24
CA LEU A 104 -29.80 13.64 -2.22
C LEU A 104 -30.67 14.87 -2.55
#